data_AF-A0A2A5LYB6-F1
#
_entry.id   AF-A0A2A5LYB6-F1
#
_cell.length_a   1.000
_cell.length_b   1.000
_cell.length_c   1.000
_cell.angle_alpha   90.00
_cell.angle_beta   90.00
_cell.angle_gamma   90.00
#
_symmetry.space_group_name_H-M   'P 1'
#
loop_
_entity.id
_entity.type
_entity.pdbx_description
1 polymer ?
#
loop_
_entity_poly.entity_id
_entity_poly.type
_entity_poly.pdbx_seq_one_letter_code
_entity_poly.pdbx_strand_id
1 'polypeptide(L)'
;MSNSKKTSEDPNKTVGERLNILFFIAAITLVVLVILYLRGQEFLVNIYRLREHSIAVEVSNWDVPMFLAVPCFVSIIVGLVLRLTDWDRDKRIQRCVGVALIFAFLSIAVRIPYGFAVRSYMESLGYSSCWQLSSPAIMSPTVWVRNPGYCIENVGSVRNPLLEWMSLQPNGGADVAPNEVRAKAEELLAIYDHSQKMKYPEIFQEDKR
;
A
#
# COMPACT_ATOMS: atom_id res chain seq x y z
N MET A 1 -39.09 1.06 -53.12
CA MET A 1 -39.36 -0.12 -52.28
C MET A 1 -38.15 -0.34 -51.38
N SER A 2 -38.33 -0.24 -50.05
CA SER A 2 -37.46 -0.77 -48.96
C SER A 2 -35.99 -0.27 -48.88
N ASN A 3 -35.38 0.08 -47.75
CA ASN A 3 -35.76 -0.05 -46.35
C ASN A 3 -34.80 0.85 -45.54
N SER A 4 -35.26 2.02 -45.04
CA SER A 4 -34.48 2.83 -44.09
C SER A 4 -34.77 2.30 -42.69
N LYS A 5 -33.96 1.33 -42.25
CA LYS A 5 -34.04 0.77 -40.90
C LYS A 5 -33.38 1.76 -39.94
N LYS A 6 -34.11 2.80 -39.54
CA LYS A 6 -33.80 3.59 -38.35
C LYS A 6 -33.91 2.64 -37.16
N THR A 7 -32.78 2.12 -36.69
CA THR A 7 -32.68 1.48 -35.38
C THR A 7 -33.02 2.54 -34.35
N SER A 8 -34.23 2.46 -33.78
CA SER A 8 -34.61 3.25 -32.61
C SER A 8 -33.71 2.81 -31.46
N GLU A 9 -32.69 3.62 -31.17
CA GLU A 9 -31.86 3.45 -29.99
C GLU A 9 -32.74 3.70 -28.76
N ASP A 10 -32.91 2.68 -27.93
CA ASP A 10 -33.77 2.74 -26.74
C ASP A 10 -33.17 3.77 -25.75
N PRO A 11 -33.88 4.88 -25.46
CA PRO A 11 -33.35 5.96 -24.62
C PRO A 11 -33.00 5.49 -23.21
N ASN A 12 -33.64 4.43 -22.70
CA ASN A 12 -33.28 3.84 -21.40
C ASN A 12 -31.90 3.16 -21.42
N LYS A 13 -31.49 2.61 -22.56
CA LYS A 13 -30.20 1.94 -22.72
C LYS A 13 -29.04 2.95 -22.68
N THR A 14 -29.22 4.12 -23.31
CA THR A 14 -28.21 5.18 -23.36
C THR A 14 -28.01 5.86 -22.00
N VAL A 15 -29.08 6.03 -21.21
CA VAL A 15 -29.00 6.57 -19.84
C VAL A 15 -28.26 5.60 -18.91
N GLY A 16 -28.57 4.30 -18.98
CA GLY A 16 -27.89 3.28 -18.20
C GLY A 16 -26.39 3.19 -18.49
N GLU A 17 -25.99 3.28 -19.77
CA GLU A 17 -24.57 3.28 -20.16
C GLU A 17 -23.82 4.50 -19.59
N ARG A 18 -24.41 5.69 -19.64
CA ARG A 18 -23.80 6.91 -19.09
C ARG A 18 -23.64 6.83 -17.57
N LEU A 19 -24.62 6.29 -16.87
CA LEU A 19 -24.56 6.10 -15.41
C LEU A 19 -23.44 5.13 -15.03
N ASN A 20 -23.29 4.03 -15.77
CA ASN A 20 -22.21 3.07 -15.55
C ASN A 20 -20.83 3.71 -15.75
N ILE A 21 -20.66 4.53 -16.81
CA ILE A 21 -19.39 5.21 -17.05
C ILE A 21 -19.07 6.20 -15.91
N LEU A 22 -20.05 6.97 -15.44
CA LEU A 22 -19.87 7.88 -14.30
C LEU A 22 -19.47 7.14 -13.03
N PHE A 23 -20.09 5.99 -12.77
CA PHE A 23 -19.71 5.12 -11.66
C PHE A 23 -18.25 4.66 -11.76
N PHE A 24 -17.80 4.22 -12.95
CA PHE A 24 -16.41 3.83 -13.16
C PHE A 24 -15.43 4.99 -12.98
N ILE A 25 -15.77 6.18 -13.47
CA ILE A 25 -14.96 7.38 -13.23
C ILE A 25 -14.82 7.62 -11.73
N ALA A 26 -15.93 7.65 -10.99
CA ALA A 26 -15.91 7.88 -9.54
C ALA A 26 -15.09 6.82 -8.79
N ALA A 27 -15.25 5.53 -9.17
CA ALA A 27 -14.50 4.44 -8.57
C ALA A 27 -12.99 4.56 -8.83
N ILE A 28 -12.56 4.85 -10.07
CA ILE A 28 -11.14 4.99 -10.41
C ILE A 28 -10.56 6.25 -9.76
N THR A 29 -11.30 7.36 -9.71
CA THR A 29 -10.88 8.56 -9.00
C THR A 29 -10.67 8.28 -7.52
N LEU A 30 -11.56 7.53 -6.88
CA LEU A 30 -11.38 7.12 -5.49
C LEU A 30 -10.10 6.30 -5.31
N VAL A 31 -9.82 5.35 -6.20
CA VAL A 31 -8.56 4.59 -6.18
C VAL A 31 -7.34 5.51 -6.26
N VAL A 32 -7.34 6.48 -7.19
CA VAL A 32 -6.23 7.44 -7.31
C VAL A 32 -6.05 8.25 -6.02
N LEU A 33 -7.14 8.73 -5.43
CA LEU A 33 -7.09 9.47 -4.17
C LEU A 33 -6.55 8.62 -3.01
N VAL A 34 -6.98 7.37 -2.91
CA VAL A 34 -6.49 6.42 -1.90
C VAL A 34 -4.99 6.19 -2.06
N ILE A 35 -4.51 6.01 -3.30
CA ILE A 35 -3.07 5.85 -3.58
C ILE A 35 -2.32 7.10 -3.15
N LEU A 36 -2.74 8.29 -3.60
CA LEU A 36 -2.03 9.54 -3.31
C LEU A 36 -2.05 9.89 -1.82
N TYR A 37 -3.16 9.67 -1.13
CA TYR A 37 -3.31 10.00 0.28
C TYR A 37 -2.60 8.98 1.17
N LEU A 38 -3.00 7.69 1.13
CA LEU A 38 -2.46 6.70 2.05
C LEU A 38 -0.98 6.41 1.77
N ARG A 39 -0.62 6.12 0.51
CA ARG A 39 0.78 5.83 0.17
C ARG A 39 1.66 7.06 0.22
N GLY A 40 1.13 8.23 -0.11
CA GLY A 40 1.85 9.50 0.04
C GLY A 40 2.25 9.78 1.48
N GLN A 41 1.32 9.63 2.43
CA GLN A 41 1.60 9.83 3.84
C GLN A 41 2.60 8.81 4.39
N GLU A 42 2.41 7.51 4.12
CA GLU A 42 3.35 6.45 4.53
C GLU A 42 4.77 6.72 4.00
N PHE A 43 4.89 7.05 2.72
CA PHE A 43 6.18 7.33 2.08
C PHE A 43 6.89 8.52 2.71
N LEU A 44 6.18 9.62 2.98
CA LEU A 44 6.75 10.82 3.60
C LEU A 44 7.19 10.58 5.05
N VAL A 45 6.36 9.89 5.84
CA VAL A 45 6.69 9.53 7.22
C VAL A 45 7.93 8.64 7.25
N ASN A 46 8.04 7.67 6.34
CA ASN A 46 9.19 6.77 6.29
C ASN A 46 10.48 7.47 5.82
N ILE A 47 10.40 8.44 4.90
CA ILE A 47 11.54 9.31 4.57
C ILE A 47 11.99 10.12 5.79
N TYR A 48 11.04 10.68 6.54
CA TYR A 48 11.35 11.43 7.75
C TYR A 48 12.05 10.55 8.80
N ARG A 49 11.49 9.36 9.08
CA ARG A 49 12.09 8.37 9.98
C ARG A 49 13.49 7.92 9.55
N LEU A 50 13.73 7.81 8.24
CA LEU A 50 15.05 7.46 7.72
C LEU A 50 16.06 8.59 7.95
N ARG A 51 15.65 9.86 7.78
CA ARG A 51 16.50 11.02 8.07
C ARG A 51 16.82 11.15 9.56
N GLU A 52 15.84 10.91 10.42
CA GLU A 52 16.04 10.93 11.87
C GLU A 52 16.84 9.75 12.40
N HIS A 53 17.23 8.81 11.54
CA HIS A 53 17.90 7.59 11.97
C HIS A 53 17.07 6.91 13.07
N SER A 54 15.81 6.58 12.78
CA SER A 54 14.95 5.76 13.64
C SER A 54 15.47 4.32 13.81
N ILE A 55 15.12 3.66 14.92
CA ILE A 55 15.45 2.26 15.22
C ILE A 55 14.95 1.33 14.10
N ALA A 56 13.71 1.58 13.65
CA ALA A 56 13.02 0.83 12.62
C ALA A 56 12.37 1.77 11.60
N VAL A 57 12.40 1.36 10.34
CA VAL A 57 11.76 2.06 9.21
C VAL A 57 11.03 1.04 8.36
N GLU A 58 9.82 1.38 7.94
CA GLU A 58 9.01 0.59 7.02
C GLU A 58 9.30 1.07 5.60
N VAL A 59 9.80 0.19 4.72
CA VAL A 59 10.09 0.58 3.33
C VAL A 59 9.39 -0.38 2.39
N SER A 60 8.54 0.16 1.53
CA SER A 60 7.74 -0.60 0.57
C SER A 60 8.36 -0.52 -0.82
N ASN A 61 8.55 -1.69 -1.43
CA ASN A 61 9.01 -1.80 -2.81
C ASN A 61 7.90 -1.44 -3.83
N TRP A 62 6.71 -1.07 -3.35
CA TRP A 62 5.55 -0.74 -4.17
C TRP A 62 5.26 0.75 -4.25
N ASP A 63 5.88 1.58 -3.40
CA ASP A 63 5.53 3.00 -3.30
C ASP A 63 5.76 3.71 -4.64
N VAL A 64 6.98 3.63 -5.16
CA VAL A 64 7.34 4.23 -6.46
C VAL A 64 6.55 3.62 -7.63
N PRO A 65 6.44 2.29 -7.79
CA PRO A 65 5.59 1.68 -8.81
C PRO A 65 4.13 2.14 -8.77
N MET A 66 3.55 2.35 -7.58
CA MET A 66 2.17 2.80 -7.42
C MET A 66 2.00 4.25 -7.84
N PHE A 67 2.94 5.14 -7.52
CA PHE A 67 2.91 6.52 -8.03
C PHE A 67 3.05 6.56 -9.55
N LEU A 68 3.87 5.68 -10.14
CA LEU A 68 4.03 5.58 -11.58
C LEU A 68 2.77 5.04 -12.29
N ALA A 69 1.89 4.34 -11.56
CA ALA A 69 0.59 3.90 -12.06
C ALA A 69 -0.47 5.01 -12.05
N VAL A 70 -0.27 6.14 -11.35
CA VAL A 70 -1.27 7.22 -11.28
C VAL A 70 -1.60 7.79 -12.67
N PRO A 71 -0.63 8.11 -13.56
CA PRO A 71 -0.93 8.55 -14.92
C PRO A 71 -1.74 7.54 -15.75
N CYS A 72 -1.63 6.24 -15.46
CA CYS A 72 -2.44 5.20 -16.11
C CYS A 72 -3.92 5.35 -15.73
N PHE A 73 -4.23 5.50 -14.44
CA PHE A 73 -5.60 5.72 -14.00
C PHE A 73 -6.18 7.03 -14.51
N VAL A 74 -5.37 8.10 -14.51
CA VAL A 74 -5.78 9.41 -15.04
C VAL A 74 -6.08 9.33 -16.54
N SER A 75 -5.27 8.63 -17.34
CA SER A 75 -5.54 8.51 -18.78
C SER A 75 -6.81 7.70 -19.06
N ILE A 76 -7.11 6.68 -18.25
CA ILE A 76 -8.37 5.93 -18.33
C ILE A 76 -9.55 6.85 -17.99
N ILE A 77 -9.47 7.65 -16.92
CA ILE A 77 -10.52 8.63 -16.57
C ILE A 77 -10.77 9.58 -17.73
N VAL A 78 -9.72 10.15 -18.33
CA VAL A 78 -9.84 11.04 -19.50
C VAL A 78 -10.51 10.32 -20.67
N GLY A 79 -10.16 9.06 -20.94
CA GLY A 79 -10.80 8.25 -21.98
C GLY A 79 -12.30 8.02 -21.73
N LEU A 80 -12.69 7.78 -20.47
CA LEU A 80 -14.09 7.62 -20.06
C LEU A 80 -14.88 8.93 -20.18
N VAL A 81 -14.27 10.07 -19.81
CA VAL A 81 -14.88 11.40 -19.99
C VAL A 81 -15.08 11.70 -21.48
N LEU A 82 -14.08 11.44 -22.32
CA LEU A 82 -14.20 11.61 -23.78
C LEU A 82 -15.34 10.76 -24.37
N ARG A 83 -15.55 9.55 -23.84
CA ARG A 83 -16.67 8.68 -24.22
C ARG A 83 -18.03 9.26 -23.84
N LEU A 84 -18.12 10.02 -22.74
CA LEU A 84 -19.36 10.71 -22.33
C LEU A 84 -19.65 11.96 -23.17
N THR A 85 -18.62 12.69 -23.61
CA THR A 85 -18.75 13.98 -24.30
C THR A 85 -18.82 13.87 -25.83
N ASP A 86 -18.88 12.66 -26.39
CA ASP A 86 -19.03 12.44 -27.83
C ASP A 86 -17.91 13.04 -28.72
N TRP A 87 -16.76 13.37 -28.13
CA TRP A 87 -15.74 14.18 -28.78
C TRP A 87 -14.74 13.30 -29.56
N ASP A 88 -14.84 13.31 -30.89
CA ASP A 88 -13.90 12.73 -31.88
C ASP A 88 -13.23 11.42 -31.40
N ARG A 89 -14.11 10.41 -31.24
CA ARG A 89 -14.02 9.32 -30.26
C ARG A 89 -12.83 8.38 -30.46
N ASP A 90 -12.52 7.95 -31.69
CA ASP A 90 -11.71 6.73 -31.84
C ASP A 90 -10.21 6.97 -31.64
N LYS A 91 -9.65 7.99 -32.29
CA LYS A 91 -8.20 8.26 -32.22
C LYS A 91 -7.76 8.75 -30.84
N ARG A 92 -8.60 9.53 -30.15
CA ARG A 92 -8.27 10.10 -28.84
C ARG A 92 -8.35 9.04 -27.74
N ILE A 93 -9.41 8.22 -27.75
CA ILE A 93 -9.54 7.10 -26.81
C ILE A 93 -8.39 6.09 -27.00
N GLN A 94 -8.01 5.78 -28.24
CA GLN A 94 -6.87 4.90 -28.52
C GLN A 94 -5.55 5.46 -27.94
N ARG A 95 -5.34 6.78 -28.00
CA ARG A 95 -4.18 7.42 -27.35
C ARG A 95 -4.24 7.31 -25.83
N CYS A 96 -5.40 7.55 -25.21
CA CYS A 96 -5.57 7.40 -23.76
C CYS A 96 -5.24 5.98 -23.29
N VAL A 97 -5.73 4.97 -24.02
CA VAL A 97 -5.41 3.56 -23.75
C VAL A 97 -3.92 3.27 -23.97
N GLY A 98 -3.32 3.79 -25.04
CA GLY A 98 -1.88 3.66 -25.28
C GLY A 98 -1.03 4.22 -24.13
N VAL A 99 -1.37 5.42 -23.65
CA VAL A 99 -0.72 6.03 -22.48
C VAL A 99 -0.93 5.18 -21.22
N ALA A 100 -2.15 4.67 -21.00
CA ALA A 100 -2.45 3.80 -19.87
C ALA A 100 -1.55 2.55 -19.87
N LEU A 101 -1.44 1.89 -21.02
CA LEU A 101 -0.62 0.69 -21.20
C LEU A 101 0.87 0.97 -20.98
N ILE A 102 1.38 2.10 -21.48
CA ILE A 102 2.78 2.50 -21.27
C ILE A 102 3.08 2.66 -19.78
N PHE A 103 2.27 3.43 -19.05
CA PHE A 103 2.49 3.64 -17.61
C PHE A 103 2.25 2.38 -16.78
N ALA A 104 1.29 1.54 -17.15
CA ALA A 104 1.09 0.24 -16.53
C ALA A 104 2.32 -0.66 -16.71
N PHE A 105 2.86 -0.74 -17.93
CA PHE A 105 4.07 -1.50 -18.22
C PHE A 105 5.27 -0.94 -17.46
N LEU A 106 5.45 0.38 -17.45
CA LEU A 106 6.53 1.03 -16.71
C LEU A 106 6.44 0.76 -15.20
N SER A 107 5.26 0.83 -14.59
CA SER A 107 5.05 0.51 -13.17
C SER A 107 5.51 -0.92 -12.85
N ILE A 108 5.16 -1.89 -13.70
CA ILE A 108 5.59 -3.29 -13.54
C ILE A 108 7.09 -3.44 -13.77
N ALA A 109 7.63 -2.83 -14.82
CA ALA A 109 9.04 -2.94 -15.20
C ALA A 109 9.97 -2.30 -14.15
N VAL A 110 9.58 -1.19 -13.55
CA VAL A 110 10.37 -0.48 -12.52
C VAL A 110 10.36 -1.22 -11.18
N ARG A 111 9.36 -2.05 -10.90
CA ARG A 111 9.21 -2.72 -9.60
C ARG A 111 10.43 -3.55 -9.19
N ILE A 112 10.93 -4.39 -10.09
CA ILE A 112 12.06 -5.28 -9.82
C ILE A 112 13.35 -4.49 -9.52
N PRO A 113 13.84 -3.61 -10.42
CA PRO A 113 15.06 -2.84 -10.16
C PRO A 113 14.92 -1.91 -8.95
N TYR A 114 13.72 -1.35 -8.71
CA TYR A 114 13.47 -0.53 -7.54
C TYR A 114 13.64 -1.32 -6.23
N GLY A 115 13.12 -2.55 -6.16
CA GLY A 115 13.30 -3.39 -4.97
C GLY A 115 14.77 -3.70 -4.65
N PHE A 116 15.60 -3.93 -5.67
CA PHE A 116 17.05 -4.10 -5.50
C PHE A 116 17.73 -2.80 -5.07
N ALA A 117 17.35 -1.66 -5.67
CA ALA A 117 17.89 -0.35 -5.33
C ALA A 117 17.57 0.03 -3.87
N VAL A 118 16.33 -0.18 -3.43
CA VAL A 118 15.90 0.05 -2.05
C VAL A 118 16.70 -0.81 -1.09
N ARG A 119 16.82 -2.12 -1.36
CA ARG A 119 17.60 -3.03 -0.53
C ARG A 119 19.06 -2.56 -0.38
N SER A 120 19.72 -2.29 -1.52
CA SER A 120 21.11 -1.83 -1.53
C SER A 120 21.28 -0.51 -0.77
N TYR A 121 20.34 0.42 -0.94
CA TYR A 121 20.33 1.69 -0.22
C TYR A 121 20.19 1.49 1.29
N MET A 122 19.24 0.67 1.75
CA MET A 122 19.06 0.38 3.18
C MET A 122 20.27 -0.32 3.80
N GLU A 123 20.85 -1.29 3.10
CA GLU A 123 22.09 -1.98 3.53
C GLU A 123 23.27 -0.98 3.62
N SER A 124 23.39 -0.05 2.67
CA SER A 124 24.43 1.00 2.71
C SER A 124 24.27 1.99 3.88
N LEU A 125 23.06 2.13 4.40
CA LEU A 125 22.76 2.93 5.60
C LEU A 125 22.95 2.13 6.91
N GLY A 126 23.40 0.86 6.81
CA GLY A 126 23.61 -0.02 7.94
C GLY A 126 22.33 -0.66 8.49
N TYR A 127 21.22 -0.63 7.75
CA TYR A 127 20.00 -1.33 8.14
C TYR A 127 20.01 -2.78 7.66
N SER A 128 19.31 -3.63 8.42
CA SER A 128 19.06 -5.03 8.11
C SER A 128 17.56 -5.28 8.01
N SER A 129 17.13 -6.08 7.04
CA SER A 129 15.72 -6.45 6.88
C SER A 129 15.28 -7.39 8.00
N CYS A 130 14.15 -7.11 8.64
CA CYS A 130 13.56 -7.96 9.67
C CYS A 130 12.22 -8.52 9.21
N TRP A 131 12.18 -9.81 8.86
CA TRP A 131 10.96 -10.46 8.37
C TRP A 131 9.92 -10.67 9.48
N GLN A 132 10.38 -10.91 10.72
CA GLN A 132 9.55 -11.16 11.89
C GLN A 132 8.71 -9.94 12.28
N LEU A 133 9.25 -8.74 12.05
CA LEU A 133 8.53 -7.47 12.18
C LEU A 133 7.83 -7.05 10.89
N SER A 134 8.07 -7.72 9.76
CA SER A 134 7.39 -7.39 8.51
C SER A 134 6.01 -8.04 8.45
N SER A 135 5.08 -7.42 7.73
CA SER A 135 3.79 -8.05 7.48
C SER A 135 3.90 -9.08 6.35
N PRO A 136 3.21 -10.23 6.45
CA PRO A 136 3.19 -11.24 5.38
C PRO A 136 2.27 -10.85 4.20
N ALA A 137 1.61 -9.69 4.26
CA ALA A 137 0.63 -9.27 3.26
C ALA A 137 1.31 -8.92 1.92
N ILE A 138 0.63 -9.23 0.82
CA ILE A 138 1.06 -8.77 -0.50
C ILE A 138 0.95 -7.23 -0.51
N MET A 139 2.05 -6.55 -0.87
CA MET A 139 2.19 -5.08 -0.84
C MET A 139 2.37 -4.43 0.54
N SER A 140 2.63 -5.19 1.60
CA SER A 140 3.08 -4.56 2.84
C SER A 140 4.54 -4.11 2.75
N PRO A 141 4.90 -3.02 3.43
CA PRO A 141 6.28 -2.62 3.56
C PRO A 141 7.10 -3.69 4.29
N THR A 142 8.38 -3.77 3.94
CA THR A 142 9.37 -4.53 4.69
C THR A 142 9.91 -3.66 5.81
N VAL A 143 9.99 -4.20 7.02
CA VAL A 143 10.63 -3.51 8.15
C VAL A 143 12.14 -3.68 8.06
N TRP A 144 12.84 -2.56 8.20
CA TRP A 144 14.29 -2.47 8.26
C TRP A 144 14.70 -1.94 9.64
N VAL A 145 15.65 -2.61 10.28
CA VAL A 145 16.14 -2.24 11.62
C VAL A 145 17.63 -1.93 11.59
N ARG A 146 18.07 -0.94 12.36
CA ARG A 146 19.50 -0.55 12.43
C ARG A 146 20.37 -1.64 13.05
N ASN A 147 19.86 -2.33 14.07
CA ASN A 147 20.55 -3.44 14.72
C ASN A 147 19.71 -4.71 14.52
N PRO A 148 20.30 -5.81 14.00
CA PRO A 148 19.57 -7.07 13.85
C PRO A 148 19.03 -7.61 15.19
N GLY A 149 19.62 -7.23 16.33
CA GLY A 149 19.12 -7.56 17.65
C GLY A 149 17.74 -6.96 17.98
N TYR A 150 17.28 -5.93 17.25
CA TYR A 150 15.91 -5.42 17.37
C TYR A 150 14.87 -6.30 16.68
N CYS A 151 15.31 -7.28 15.87
CA CYS A 151 14.42 -8.21 15.21
C CYS A 151 13.98 -9.31 16.18
N ILE A 152 12.88 -9.07 16.89
CA ILE A 152 12.32 -10.02 17.86
C ILE A 152 11.42 -11.02 17.14
N GLU A 153 11.54 -12.30 17.48
CA GLU A 153 10.72 -13.37 16.92
C GLU A 153 9.34 -13.45 17.59
N ASN A 154 8.34 -14.01 16.89
CA ASN A 154 7.00 -14.29 17.42
C ASN A 154 6.21 -13.06 17.93
N VAL A 155 6.54 -11.87 17.46
CA VAL A 155 5.84 -10.61 17.83
C VAL A 155 4.73 -10.21 16.86
N GLY A 156 4.31 -11.08 15.94
CA GLY A 156 3.34 -10.76 14.88
C GLY A 156 2.03 -10.15 15.41
N SER A 157 1.53 -10.64 16.55
CA SER A 157 0.30 -10.16 17.20
C SER A 157 0.42 -8.75 17.78
N VAL A 158 1.64 -8.32 18.11
CA VAL A 158 1.94 -7.02 18.75
C VAL A 158 2.89 -6.17 17.91
N ARG A 159 3.06 -6.50 16.63
CA ARG A 159 3.97 -5.83 15.71
C ARG A 159 3.69 -4.33 15.62
N ASN A 160 2.46 -3.96 15.32
CA ASN A 160 2.09 -2.55 15.13
C ASN A 160 2.36 -1.70 16.39
N PRO A 161 1.90 -2.08 17.60
CA PRO A 161 2.20 -1.30 18.80
C PRO A 161 3.69 -1.29 19.17
N LEU A 162 4.44 -2.36 18.85
CA LEU A 162 5.88 -2.38 19.04
C LEU A 162 6.59 -1.40 18.09
N LEU A 163 6.26 -1.40 16.80
CA LEU A 163 6.82 -0.48 15.81
C LEU A 163 6.46 0.98 16.12
N GLU A 164 5.23 1.23 16.59
CA GLU A 164 4.80 2.54 17.06
C GLU A 164 5.67 3.02 18.22
N TRP A 165 5.85 2.18 19.25
CA TRP A 165 6.72 2.49 20.38
C TRP A 165 8.18 2.73 19.96
N MET A 166 8.72 1.92 19.04
CA MET A 166 10.08 2.10 18.49
C MET A 166 10.20 3.44 17.75
N SER A 167 9.15 3.89 17.06
CA SER A 167 9.15 5.14 16.32
C SER A 167 9.06 6.39 17.20
N LEU A 168 8.64 6.25 18.46
CA LEU A 168 8.51 7.33 19.43
C LEU A 168 9.78 7.54 20.27
N GLN A 169 10.85 6.78 20.01
CA GLN A 169 12.07 6.87 20.80
C GLN A 169 12.86 8.15 20.48
N PRO A 170 13.32 8.88 21.51
CA PRO A 170 14.10 10.10 21.31
C PRO A 170 15.42 9.78 20.60
N ASN A 171 15.96 10.77 19.86
CA ASN A 171 17.21 10.62 19.09
C ASN A 171 17.19 9.43 18.11
N GLY A 172 16.02 9.10 17.57
CA GLY A 172 15.85 7.93 16.70
C GLY A 172 16.14 6.61 17.41
N GLY A 173 16.13 6.61 18.76
CA GLY A 173 16.41 5.46 19.60
C GLY A 173 17.86 5.00 19.59
N ALA A 174 18.82 5.90 19.34
CA ALA A 174 20.24 5.60 19.44
C ALA A 174 20.66 5.01 20.80
N ASP A 175 19.97 5.41 21.87
CA ASP A 175 20.24 4.97 23.24
C ASP A 175 19.51 3.68 23.63
N VAL A 176 18.60 3.19 22.78
CA VAL A 176 17.76 2.03 23.08
C VAL A 176 18.50 0.75 22.78
N ALA A 177 18.77 -0.04 23.80
CA ALA A 177 19.47 -1.32 23.61
C ALA A 177 18.51 -2.43 23.13
N PRO A 178 19.00 -3.46 22.41
CA PRO A 178 18.15 -4.55 21.91
C PRO A 178 17.35 -5.31 22.97
N ASN A 179 17.88 -5.42 24.19
CA ASN A 179 17.17 -6.02 25.33
C ASN A 179 15.97 -5.19 25.79
N GLU A 180 16.00 -3.87 25.65
CA GLU A 180 14.84 -3.01 25.96
C GLU A 180 13.71 -3.20 24.96
N VAL A 181 14.04 -3.31 23.67
CA VAL A 181 13.07 -3.64 22.63
C VAL A 181 12.44 -5.02 22.89
N ARG A 182 13.24 -6.00 23.31
CA ARG A 182 12.74 -7.33 23.69
C ARG A 182 11.83 -7.26 24.91
N ALA A 183 12.23 -6.55 25.97
CA ALA A 183 11.42 -6.40 27.18
C ALA A 183 10.08 -5.73 26.85
N LYS A 184 10.06 -4.73 25.97
CA LYS A 184 8.83 -4.11 25.50
C LYS A 184 7.95 -5.07 24.70
N ALA A 185 8.56 -5.87 23.83
CA ALA A 185 7.83 -6.89 23.07
C ALA A 185 7.16 -7.92 24.00
N GLU A 186 7.89 -8.41 25.01
CA GLU A 186 7.36 -9.35 26.02
C GLU A 186 6.23 -8.73 26.85
N GLU A 187 6.35 -7.47 27.25
CA GLU A 187 5.29 -6.73 27.94
C GLU A 187 4.01 -6.67 27.08
N LEU A 188 4.14 -6.28 25.80
CA LEU A 188 3.00 -6.19 24.89
C LEU A 188 2.36 -7.55 24.62
N LEU A 189 3.16 -8.62 24.50
CA LEU A 189 2.66 -9.99 24.34
C LEU A 189 1.88 -10.43 25.58
N ALA A 190 2.39 -10.16 26.79
CA ALA A 190 1.68 -10.50 28.02
C ALA A 190 0.32 -9.78 28.12
N ILE A 191 0.26 -8.50 27.72
CA ILE A 191 -0.99 -7.74 27.65
C ILE A 191 -1.95 -8.36 26.63
N TYR A 192 -1.44 -8.71 25.45
CA TYR A 192 -2.23 -9.35 24.39
C TYR A 192 -2.80 -10.70 24.87
N ASP A 193 -1.97 -11.58 25.43
CA ASP A 193 -2.38 -12.90 25.92
C ASP A 193 -3.41 -12.79 27.03
N HIS A 194 -3.23 -11.86 27.97
CA HIS A 194 -4.23 -11.59 29.00
C HIS A 194 -5.56 -11.14 28.38
N SER A 195 -5.52 -10.27 27.38
CA SER A 195 -6.74 -9.81 26.67
C SER A 195 -7.45 -10.95 25.94
N GLN A 196 -6.71 -11.88 25.32
CA GLN A 196 -7.29 -13.04 24.63
C GLN A 196 -7.96 -14.00 25.62
N LYS A 197 -7.33 -14.26 26.77
CA LYS A 197 -7.90 -15.10 27.83
C LYS A 197 -9.21 -14.54 28.38
N MET A 198 -9.30 -13.22 28.53
CA MET A 198 -10.54 -12.56 28.97
C MET A 198 -11.64 -12.60 27.90
N LYS A 199 -11.26 -12.57 26.62
CA LYS A 199 -12.20 -12.55 25.50
C LYS A 199 -12.74 -13.95 25.15
N TYR A 200 -11.95 -15.00 25.35
CA TYR A 200 -12.28 -16.38 24.99
C TYR A 200 -11.97 -17.36 26.14
N PRO A 201 -12.61 -17.20 27.31
CA PRO A 201 -12.28 -18.00 28.50
C PRO A 201 -12.44 -19.51 28.28
N GLU A 202 -13.37 -19.93 27.42
CA GLU A 202 -13.65 -21.33 27.08
C GLU A 202 -12.48 -22.04 26.41
N ILE A 203 -11.71 -21.35 25.56
CA ILE A 203 -10.59 -21.94 24.81
C ILE A 203 -9.40 -22.24 25.74
N PHE A 204 -9.23 -21.46 26.81
CA PHE A 204 -8.09 -21.56 27.73
C PHE A 204 -8.40 -22.37 29.00
N GLN A 205 -9.62 -22.90 29.15
CA GLN A 205 -10.03 -23.72 30.30
C GLN A 205 -9.88 -25.24 30.06
N GLU A 206 -9.74 -25.70 28.83
CA GLU A 206 -9.60 -27.14 28.52
C GLU A 206 -8.21 -27.72 28.83
N ASP A 207 -7.17 -26.89 28.97
CA ASP A 207 -5.78 -27.33 29.24
C ASP A 207 -5.54 -27.68 30.73
N LYS A 208 -6.59 -27.76 31.54
CA LYS A 208 -6.55 -28.05 32.99
C LYS A 208 -7.26 -29.33 33.41
N ARG A 209 -7.65 -30.20 32.47
CA ARG A 209 -8.36 -31.45 32.78
C ARG A 209 -7.58 -32.70 32.41
#